data_AF-A0A9W8AYG8-F1
#
_entry.id   AF-A0A9W8AYG8-F1
#
_cell.length_a   1.000
_cell.length_b   1.000
_cell.length_c   1.000
_cell.angle_alpha   90.00
_cell.angle_beta   90.00
_cell.angle_gamma   90.00
#
_symmetry.space_group_name_H-M   'P 1'
#
loop_
_entity.id
_entity.type
_entity.pdbx_description
1 polymer ?
#
loop_
_entity_poly.entity_id
_entity_poly.type
_entity_poly.pdbx_seq_one_letter_code
_entity_poly.pdbx_strand_id
1 'polypeptide(L)'
;DRVYALPGYVDAALAAVECYLVLYDRSIRRPDLAKADSTSQPAKPAQVPKEAPQKKSKDAPGAAKVKVDTDPLGDKYVRSKDYLADALQLLKPLFELKLQDDRVDQAALRIYNRQKQHLKAIDTLNALVARNDANPWLYPCLVHLQRAATSPDDLPEATQTAIVKVLHDHAPQLSNREISLEAYLAEFVNEHGTSVPHLQAAAEAILAMPTEGQDITPALELLTRPLVTESTGRQPLSLSEFMTLYRTADTLHATVASDNFLKSNEPVAQHFISYASQHFPLASEFKQL
;
A
#
# COMPACT_ATOMS: atom_id res chain seq x y z
N ASP A 1 28.98 1.16 -3.27
CA ASP A 1 28.27 2.38 -2.81
C ASP A 1 26.87 2.63 -3.39
N ARG A 2 26.32 1.79 -4.28
CA ARG A 2 24.92 1.95 -4.78
C ARG A 2 24.01 0.75 -4.49
N VAL A 3 24.28 0.02 -3.41
CA VAL A 3 23.53 -1.20 -3.07
C VAL A 3 22.03 -0.89 -2.88
N TYR A 4 21.71 0.27 -2.30
CA TYR A 4 20.33 0.69 -2.08
C TYR A 4 19.62 1.21 -3.34
N ALA A 5 20.33 1.41 -4.45
CA ALA A 5 19.73 1.76 -5.74
C ALA A 5 19.42 0.54 -6.61
N LEU A 6 19.77 -0.67 -6.16
CA LEU A 6 19.47 -1.90 -6.91
C LEU A 6 17.95 -2.13 -6.94
N PRO A 7 17.37 -2.53 -8.09
CA PRO A 7 15.93 -2.77 -8.19
C PRO A 7 15.39 -3.71 -7.11
N GLY A 8 16.10 -4.82 -6.85
CA GLY A 8 15.70 -5.76 -5.80
C GLY A 8 15.70 -5.18 -4.39
N TYR A 9 16.55 -4.19 -4.09
CA TYR A 9 16.50 -3.49 -2.80
C TYR A 9 15.29 -2.56 -2.74
N VAL A 10 15.05 -1.77 -3.79
CA VAL A 10 13.92 -0.83 -3.87
C VAL A 10 12.60 -1.60 -3.77
N ASP A 11 12.45 -2.67 -4.53
CA ASP A 11 11.23 -3.50 -4.53
C ASP A 11 10.99 -4.14 -3.16
N ALA A 12 12.05 -4.65 -2.50
CA ALA A 12 11.94 -5.22 -1.17
C ALA A 12 11.60 -4.16 -0.10
N ALA A 13 12.20 -2.97 -0.18
CA ALA A 13 11.90 -1.87 0.74
C ALA A 13 10.45 -1.40 0.59
N LEU A 14 9.98 -1.21 -0.64
CA LEU A 14 8.59 -0.83 -0.91
C LEU A 14 7.61 -1.90 -0.45
N ALA A 15 7.88 -3.18 -0.73
CA ALA A 15 7.03 -4.28 -0.27
C ALA A 15 6.95 -4.34 1.27
N ALA A 16 8.07 -4.13 1.97
CA ALA A 16 8.08 -4.06 3.42
C ALA A 16 7.31 -2.85 3.96
N VAL A 17 7.40 -1.69 3.29
CA VAL A 17 6.58 -0.52 3.60
C VAL A 17 5.09 -0.83 3.46
N GLU A 18 4.66 -1.52 2.40
CA GLU A 18 3.25 -1.94 2.25
C GLU A 18 2.79 -2.80 3.43
N CYS A 19 3.61 -3.76 3.88
CA CYS A 19 3.27 -4.58 5.05
C CYS A 19 3.05 -3.72 6.29
N TYR A 20 3.91 -2.73 6.54
CA TYR A 20 3.75 -1.81 7.66
C TYR A 20 2.51 -0.92 7.54
N LEU A 21 2.17 -0.46 6.33
CA LEU A 21 0.95 0.30 6.08
C LEU A 21 -0.30 -0.54 6.36
N VAL A 22 -0.31 -1.81 5.93
CA VAL A 22 -1.40 -2.76 6.23
C VAL A 22 -1.54 -2.99 7.72
N LEU A 23 -0.44 -3.20 8.45
CA LEU A 23 -0.45 -3.38 9.91
C LEU A 23 -0.99 -2.13 10.63
N TYR A 24 -0.58 -0.94 10.17
CA TYR A 24 -1.10 0.31 10.70
C TYR A 24 -2.60 0.46 10.44
N ASP A 25 -3.05 0.30 9.20
CA ASP A 25 -4.45 0.45 8.83
C ASP A 25 -5.32 -0.60 9.54
N ARG A 26 -4.84 -1.85 9.67
CA ARG A 26 -5.49 -2.90 10.47
C ARG A 26 -5.58 -2.52 11.94
N SER A 27 -4.55 -1.91 12.52
CA SER A 27 -4.59 -1.50 13.94
C SER A 27 -5.68 -0.46 14.25
N ILE A 28 -6.03 0.36 13.25
CA ILE A 28 -7.07 1.39 13.37
C ILE A 28 -8.45 0.82 13.01
N ARG A 29 -8.54 0.05 11.92
CA ARG A 29 -9.81 -0.50 11.42
C ARG A 29 -10.23 -1.73 12.23
N ARG A 30 -9.35 -2.70 12.46
CA ARG A 30 -9.69 -3.94 13.17
C ARG A 30 -8.76 -4.14 14.37
N PRO A 31 -8.95 -3.37 15.46
CA PRO A 31 -8.13 -3.51 16.66
C PRO A 31 -8.30 -4.90 17.32
N ASP A 32 -9.40 -5.59 17.06
CA ASP A 32 -9.61 -7.00 17.42
C ASP A 32 -8.65 -7.94 16.67
N LEU A 33 -8.49 -7.76 15.36
CA LEU A 33 -7.55 -8.54 14.56
C LEU A 33 -6.09 -8.19 14.91
N ALA A 34 -5.77 -6.91 15.09
CA ALA A 34 -4.42 -6.49 15.51
C ALA A 34 -4.03 -7.06 16.90
N LYS A 35 -5.01 -7.20 17.80
CA LYS A 35 -4.83 -7.90 19.08
C LYS A 35 -4.62 -9.41 18.88
N ALA A 36 -5.33 -10.05 17.95
CA ALA A 36 -5.11 -11.46 17.63
C ALA A 36 -3.71 -11.71 17.05
N ASP A 37 -3.23 -10.85 16.14
CA ASP A 37 -1.89 -10.92 15.57
C ASP A 37 -0.80 -10.78 16.65
N SER A 38 -1.01 -9.89 17.61
CA SER A 38 -0.08 -9.67 18.74
C SER A 38 -0.19 -10.71 19.87
N THR A 39 -1.28 -11.47 19.96
CA THR A 39 -1.50 -12.49 21.01
C THR A 39 -1.39 -13.93 20.51
N SER A 40 -1.36 -14.14 19.19
CA SER A 40 -1.07 -15.45 18.60
C SER A 40 0.23 -15.99 19.21
N GLN A 41 0.09 -17.10 19.97
CA GLN A 41 1.24 -17.79 20.52
C GLN A 41 2.13 -18.21 19.34
N PRO A 42 3.46 -18.12 19.47
CA PRO A 42 4.34 -18.60 18.42
C PRO A 42 3.92 -20.04 18.14
N ALA A 43 3.49 -20.32 16.91
CA ALA A 43 3.33 -21.69 16.47
C ALA A 43 4.64 -22.37 16.84
N LYS A 44 4.58 -23.35 17.78
CA LYS A 44 5.76 -24.12 18.17
C LYS A 44 6.48 -24.46 16.88
N PRO A 45 7.76 -24.09 16.71
CA PRO A 45 8.43 -24.33 15.46
C PRO A 45 8.21 -25.81 15.16
N ALA A 46 7.52 -26.11 14.06
CA ALA A 46 7.58 -27.44 13.49
C ALA A 46 9.07 -27.71 13.42
N GLN A 47 9.52 -28.69 14.21
CA GLN A 47 10.92 -29.00 14.36
C GLN A 47 11.43 -29.27 12.95
N VAL A 48 12.02 -28.26 12.31
CA VAL A 48 12.94 -28.48 11.21
C VAL A 48 13.91 -29.48 11.79
N PRO A 49 14.01 -30.72 11.25
CA PRO A 49 14.88 -31.71 11.81
C PRO A 49 16.25 -31.04 11.92
N LYS A 50 16.72 -30.88 13.16
CA LYS A 50 18.10 -30.49 13.41
C LYS A 50 18.92 -31.56 12.72
N GLU A 51 19.42 -31.27 11.53
CA GLU A 51 20.46 -32.08 10.92
C GLU A 51 21.56 -32.17 11.97
N ALA A 52 21.84 -33.43 12.35
CA ALA A 52 22.64 -33.79 13.50
C ALA A 52 24.04 -33.13 13.43
N PRO A 53 24.68 -32.85 14.58
CA PRO A 53 25.94 -32.14 14.62
C PRO A 53 27.06 -33.01 14.04
N GLN A 54 27.52 -32.69 12.82
CA GLN A 54 28.80 -33.21 12.35
C GLN A 54 29.93 -32.52 13.12
N LYS A 55 30.36 -33.24 14.17
CA LYS A 55 31.71 -33.34 14.72
C LYS A 55 32.56 -32.07 14.67
N LYS A 56 32.77 -31.52 15.87
CA LYS A 56 34.01 -30.87 16.34
C LYS A 56 35.20 -31.03 15.39
N SER A 57 35.53 -29.98 14.65
CA SER A 57 36.91 -29.62 14.32
C SER A 57 37.17 -28.26 14.97
N LYS A 58 37.85 -28.32 16.11
CA LYS A 58 38.51 -27.15 16.72
C LYS A 58 39.61 -26.68 15.76
N ASP A 59 39.88 -25.38 15.80
CA ASP A 59 41.02 -24.67 15.19
C ASP A 59 40.85 -24.21 13.73
N ALA A 60 40.09 -23.11 13.56
CA ALA A 60 40.34 -22.12 12.51
C ALA A 60 40.10 -20.70 13.10
N PRO A 61 41.10 -19.80 13.14
CA PRO A 61 40.93 -18.43 13.60
C PRO A 61 40.22 -17.65 12.49
N GLY A 62 38.90 -17.49 12.60
CA GLY A 62 38.12 -16.74 11.62
C GLY A 62 36.64 -17.12 11.49
N ALA A 63 36.14 -18.10 12.24
CA ALA A 63 34.72 -18.44 12.22
C ALA A 63 33.89 -17.28 12.83
N ALA A 64 33.36 -16.43 11.96
CA ALA A 64 32.34 -15.47 12.31
C ALA A 64 31.23 -16.21 13.04
N LYS A 65 30.98 -15.85 14.30
CA LYS A 65 29.85 -16.37 15.07
C LYS A 65 28.59 -16.10 14.25
N VAL A 66 28.00 -17.14 13.66
CA VAL A 66 26.68 -17.07 13.05
C VAL A 66 25.76 -16.57 14.15
N LYS A 67 25.31 -15.32 14.05
CA LYS A 67 24.32 -14.77 14.98
C LYS A 67 23.06 -15.59 14.76
N VAL A 68 22.72 -16.41 15.77
CA VAL A 68 21.46 -17.15 15.78
C VAL A 68 20.35 -16.10 15.80
N ASP A 69 19.47 -16.15 14.80
CA ASP A 69 18.31 -15.30 14.76
C ASP A 69 17.41 -15.62 15.96
N THR A 70 17.12 -14.58 16.75
CA THR A 70 16.31 -14.69 17.97
C THR A 70 14.82 -14.51 17.69
N ASP A 71 14.48 -14.13 16.46
CA ASP A 71 13.10 -13.91 16.02
C ASP A 71 12.86 -14.50 14.61
N PRO A 72 13.00 -15.83 14.46
CA PRO A 72 12.88 -16.49 13.15
C PRO A 72 11.49 -16.40 12.52
N LEU A 73 10.47 -16.02 13.30
CA LEU A 73 9.11 -15.79 12.81
C LEU A 73 8.81 -14.31 12.52
N GLY A 74 9.72 -13.40 12.89
CA GLY A 74 9.54 -11.96 12.69
C GLY A 74 8.46 -11.33 13.60
N ASP A 75 8.15 -11.95 14.73
CA ASP A 75 7.10 -11.51 15.66
C ASP A 75 7.35 -10.07 16.15
N LYS A 76 8.62 -9.65 16.24
CA LYS A 76 8.99 -8.28 16.64
C LYS A 76 8.58 -7.25 15.61
N TYR A 77 8.61 -7.59 14.32
CA TYR A 77 8.23 -6.67 13.24
C TYR A 77 6.71 -6.50 13.19
N VAL A 78 5.97 -7.60 13.36
CA VAL A 78 4.50 -7.58 13.42
C VAL A 78 3.99 -6.82 14.66
N ARG A 79 4.74 -6.87 15.78
CA ARG A 79 4.39 -6.19 17.04
C ARG A 79 5.15 -4.87 17.23
N SER A 80 5.50 -4.19 16.15
CA SER A 80 6.15 -2.90 16.24
C SER A 80 5.31 -1.89 17.04
N LYS A 81 5.99 -1.01 17.76
CA LYS A 81 5.35 0.08 18.52
C LYS A 81 4.87 1.20 17.62
N ASP A 82 5.54 1.41 16.50
CA ASP A 82 5.26 2.48 15.55
C ASP A 82 5.55 2.01 14.12
N TYR A 83 4.50 1.46 13.49
CA TYR A 83 4.57 0.95 12.12
C TYR A 83 4.98 2.02 11.11
N LEU A 84 4.56 3.28 11.30
CA LEU A 84 4.84 4.35 10.35
C LEU A 84 6.28 4.84 10.45
N ALA A 85 6.84 4.91 11.66
CA ALA A 85 8.25 5.24 11.87
C ALA A 85 9.17 4.16 11.29
N ASP A 86 8.84 2.88 11.49
CA ASP A 86 9.61 1.77 10.94
C ASP A 86 9.56 1.75 9.40
N ALA A 87 8.38 1.99 8.81
CA ALA A 87 8.24 2.14 7.36
C ALA A 87 9.12 3.28 6.81
N LEU A 88 9.16 4.43 7.49
CA LEU A 88 10.03 5.55 7.11
C LEU A 88 11.52 5.21 7.21
N GLN A 89 11.93 4.39 8.17
CA GLN A 89 13.32 3.94 8.28
C GLN A 89 13.75 3.12 7.06
N LEU A 90 12.85 2.33 6.47
CA LEU A 90 13.13 1.56 5.25
C LEU A 90 13.33 2.45 4.02
N LEU A 91 12.64 3.60 3.96
CA LEU A 91 12.79 4.57 2.87
C LEU A 91 14.01 5.49 3.04
N LYS A 92 14.53 5.64 4.26
CA LYS A 92 15.64 6.56 4.56
C LYS A 92 16.86 6.37 3.64
N PRO A 93 17.37 5.15 3.39
CA PRO A 93 18.50 4.98 2.46
C PRO A 93 18.20 5.42 1.03
N LEU A 94 16.93 5.33 0.59
CA LEU A 94 16.50 5.76 -0.74
C LEU A 94 16.48 7.29 -0.84
N PHE A 95 16.04 7.97 0.21
CA PHE A 95 16.08 9.44 0.31
C PHE A 95 17.51 9.97 0.39
N GLU A 96 18.40 9.32 1.15
CA GLU A 96 19.82 9.69 1.24
C GLU A 96 20.52 9.58 -0.11
N LEU A 97 20.13 8.60 -0.93
CA LEU A 97 20.60 8.47 -2.31
C LEU A 97 19.92 9.44 -3.29
N LYS A 98 18.91 10.20 -2.87
CA LYS A 98 18.07 11.06 -3.72
C LYS A 98 17.55 10.29 -4.94
N LEU A 99 17.10 9.06 -4.71
CA LEU A 99 16.57 8.22 -5.78
C LEU A 99 15.32 8.88 -6.37
N GLN A 100 15.35 9.16 -7.67
CA GLN A 100 14.21 9.70 -8.40
C GLN A 100 13.33 8.54 -8.89
N ASP A 101 12.49 8.00 -8.01
CA ASP A 101 11.55 6.92 -8.31
C ASP A 101 10.16 7.31 -7.77
N ASP A 102 9.19 7.42 -8.68
CA ASP A 102 7.80 7.77 -8.36
C ASP A 102 7.21 6.85 -7.28
N ARG A 103 7.58 5.57 -7.24
CA ARG A 103 7.06 4.60 -6.26
C ARG A 103 7.53 4.91 -4.85
N VAL A 104 8.74 5.46 -4.71
CA VAL A 104 9.30 5.87 -3.41
C VAL A 104 8.55 7.09 -2.87
N ASP A 105 8.29 8.08 -3.73
CA ASP A 105 7.53 9.26 -3.35
C ASP A 105 6.06 8.90 -3.03
N GLN A 106 5.46 7.98 -3.78
CA GLN A 106 4.12 7.43 -3.48
C GLN A 106 4.06 6.78 -2.10
N ALA A 107 5.02 5.92 -1.78
CA ALA A 107 5.12 5.29 -0.47
C ALA A 107 5.30 6.33 0.65
N ALA A 108 6.13 7.35 0.41
CA ALA A 108 6.35 8.44 1.35
C ALA A 108 5.07 9.26 1.60
N LEU A 109 4.33 9.61 0.55
CA LEU A 109 3.04 10.31 0.64
C LEU A 109 2.04 9.53 1.49
N ARG A 110 1.93 8.22 1.27
CA ARG A 110 1.04 7.34 2.05
C ARG A 110 1.38 7.32 3.53
N ILE A 111 2.68 7.34 3.88
CA ILE A 111 3.12 7.43 5.28
C ILE A 111 2.84 8.82 5.86
N TYR A 112 3.23 9.90 5.16
CA TYR A 112 3.06 11.27 5.67
C TYR A 112 1.58 11.64 5.85
N ASN A 113 0.70 11.18 4.96
CA ASN A 113 -0.75 11.36 5.10
C ASN A 113 -1.28 10.68 6.37
N ARG A 114 -0.84 9.44 6.66
CA ARG A 114 -1.20 8.72 7.88
C ARG A 114 -0.61 9.35 9.15
N GLN A 115 0.59 9.92 9.07
CA GLN A 115 1.21 10.67 10.17
C GLN A 115 0.66 12.09 10.35
N LYS A 116 -0.28 12.55 9.50
CA LYS A 116 -0.75 13.94 9.46
C LYS A 116 0.39 14.96 9.28
N GLN A 117 1.50 14.57 8.63
CA GLN A 117 2.63 15.44 8.32
C GLN A 117 2.39 16.17 6.98
N HIS A 118 1.37 17.02 6.94
CA HIS A 118 0.86 17.63 5.70
C HIS A 118 1.91 18.44 4.94
N LEU A 119 2.81 19.17 5.61
CA LEU A 119 3.87 19.92 4.93
C LEU A 119 4.83 19.01 4.16
N LYS A 120 5.26 17.90 4.78
CA LYS A 120 6.12 16.93 4.08
C LYS A 120 5.39 16.22 2.95
N ALA A 121 4.08 15.95 3.13
CA ALA A 121 3.26 15.41 2.06
C ALA A 121 3.20 16.38 0.87
N ILE A 122 2.98 17.68 1.13
CA ILE A 122 2.98 18.73 0.11
C ILE A 122 4.35 18.84 -0.58
N ASP A 123 5.45 18.85 0.17
CA ASP A 123 6.80 18.94 -0.40
C ASP A 123 7.10 17.74 -1.32
N THR A 124 6.72 16.54 -0.87
CA THR A 124 6.88 15.30 -1.65
C THR A 124 5.98 15.32 -2.88
N LEU A 125 4.75 15.84 -2.75
CA LEU A 125 3.81 15.96 -3.86
C LEU A 125 4.33 16.92 -4.93
N ASN A 126 4.83 18.09 -4.53
CA ASN A 126 5.41 19.07 -5.44
C ASN A 126 6.61 18.48 -6.19
N ALA A 127 7.45 17.70 -5.50
CA ALA A 127 8.58 17.01 -6.13
C ALA A 127 8.10 15.94 -7.14
N LEU A 128 7.04 15.20 -6.82
CA LEU A 128 6.44 14.22 -7.72
C LEU A 128 5.84 14.89 -8.96
N VAL A 129 5.04 15.94 -8.78
CA VAL A 129 4.40 16.70 -9.87
C VAL A 129 5.44 17.37 -10.77
N ALA A 130 6.53 17.90 -10.20
CA ALA A 130 7.61 18.49 -10.98
C ALA A 130 8.31 17.47 -11.91
N ARG A 131 8.21 16.17 -11.63
CA ARG A 131 8.72 15.10 -12.50
C ARG A 131 7.65 14.51 -13.42
N ASN A 132 6.44 14.33 -12.89
CA ASN A 132 5.34 13.65 -13.55
C ASN A 132 4.01 14.24 -13.06
N ASP A 133 3.51 15.22 -13.78
CA ASP A 133 2.25 15.92 -13.50
C ASP A 133 1.02 15.03 -13.76
N ALA A 134 1.14 14.03 -14.64
CA ALA A 134 0.12 13.03 -14.92
C ALA A 134 0.15 11.83 -13.94
N ASN A 135 0.85 11.94 -12.81
CA ASN A 135 0.93 10.84 -11.85
C ASN A 135 -0.43 10.62 -11.15
N PRO A 136 -1.03 9.41 -11.22
CA PRO A 136 -2.35 9.15 -10.62
C PRO A 136 -2.39 9.38 -9.10
N TRP A 137 -1.25 9.26 -8.41
CA TRP A 137 -1.17 9.40 -6.96
C TRP A 137 -1.27 10.84 -6.45
N LEU A 138 -1.22 11.82 -7.35
CA LEU A 138 -1.61 13.20 -7.03
C LEU A 138 -3.04 13.22 -6.45
N TYR A 139 -3.92 12.42 -7.02
CA TYR A 139 -5.33 12.40 -6.72
C TYR A 139 -5.68 12.03 -5.26
N PRO A 140 -5.30 10.85 -4.73
CA PRO A 140 -5.55 10.52 -3.33
C PRO A 140 -4.88 11.50 -2.35
N CYS A 141 -3.72 12.08 -2.71
CA CYS A 141 -3.10 13.11 -1.88
C CYS A 141 -3.96 14.37 -1.78
N LEU A 142 -4.52 14.84 -2.90
CA LEU A 142 -5.44 15.99 -2.92
C LEU A 142 -6.69 15.72 -2.09
N VAL A 143 -7.25 14.50 -2.14
CA VAL A 143 -8.38 14.08 -1.31
C VAL A 143 -8.04 14.15 0.18
N HIS A 144 -6.86 13.67 0.59
CA HIS A 144 -6.37 13.79 1.97
C HIS A 144 -6.19 15.25 2.41
N LEU A 145 -5.62 16.09 1.55
CA LEU A 145 -5.39 17.52 1.85
C LEU A 145 -6.71 18.29 1.94
N GLN A 146 -7.66 18.03 1.04
CA GLN A 146 -9.00 18.63 1.08
C GLN A 146 -9.72 18.26 2.39
N ARG A 147 -9.61 17.01 2.83
CA ARG A 147 -10.16 16.57 4.12
C ARG A 147 -9.51 17.27 5.30
N ALA A 148 -8.19 17.44 5.29
CA ALA A 148 -7.48 18.20 6.31
C ALA A 148 -7.91 19.69 6.33
N ALA A 149 -8.24 20.26 5.16
CA ALA A 149 -8.76 21.63 5.05
C ALA A 149 -10.19 21.78 5.58
N THR A 150 -11.06 20.76 5.42
CA THR A 150 -12.46 20.82 5.88
C THR A 150 -12.65 20.43 7.33
N SER A 151 -11.71 19.68 7.92
CA SER A 151 -11.64 19.39 9.36
C SER A 151 -10.35 19.96 9.95
N PRO A 152 -10.29 21.28 10.20
CA PRO A 152 -9.10 21.94 10.74
C PRO A 152 -8.94 21.62 12.23
N ASP A 153 -8.55 20.38 12.55
CA ASP A 153 -8.05 20.02 13.87
C ASP A 153 -6.78 20.85 14.12
N ASP A 154 -6.81 21.92 14.94
CA ASP A 154 -5.65 22.74 15.40
C ASP A 154 -4.44 22.84 14.42
N LEU A 155 -4.72 22.96 13.11
CA LEU A 155 -3.66 22.97 12.09
C LEU A 155 -2.96 24.34 12.15
N PRO A 156 -1.62 24.39 12.17
CA PRO A 156 -0.91 25.65 12.11
C PRO A 156 -1.30 26.45 10.87
N GLU A 157 -1.45 27.77 10.98
CA GLU A 157 -1.87 28.67 9.89
C GLU A 157 -1.00 28.50 8.63
N ALA A 158 0.31 28.32 8.80
CA ALA A 158 1.24 28.04 7.71
C ALA A 158 0.90 26.74 6.95
N THR A 159 0.44 25.71 7.67
CA THR A 159 0.03 24.43 7.07
C THR A 159 -1.29 24.58 6.32
N GLN A 160 -2.26 25.30 6.88
CA GLN A 160 -3.54 25.59 6.21
C GLN A 160 -3.31 26.36 4.90
N THR A 161 -2.46 27.39 4.95
CA THR A 161 -2.11 28.21 3.78
C THR A 161 -1.45 27.37 2.69
N ALA A 162 -0.51 26.48 3.06
CA ALA A 162 0.13 25.57 2.12
C ALA A 162 -0.88 24.60 1.48
N ILE A 163 -1.80 24.03 2.27
CA ILE A 163 -2.86 23.14 1.78
C ILE A 163 -3.75 23.87 0.76
N VAL A 164 -4.27 25.06 1.11
CA VAL A 164 -5.14 25.84 0.22
C VAL A 164 -4.43 26.17 -1.09
N LYS A 165 -3.16 26.55 -1.02
CA LYS A 165 -2.37 26.84 -2.22
C LYS A 165 -2.27 25.62 -3.15
N VAL A 166 -1.89 24.45 -2.62
CA VAL A 166 -1.76 23.22 -3.42
C VAL A 166 -3.09 22.79 -4.02
N LEU A 167 -4.19 22.90 -3.26
CA LEU A 167 -5.52 22.63 -3.76
C LEU A 167 -5.91 23.60 -4.87
N HIS A 168 -5.58 24.89 -4.76
CA HIS A 168 -5.84 25.86 -5.81
C HIS A 168 -5.04 25.54 -7.09
N ASP A 169 -3.75 25.18 -6.94
CA ASP A 169 -2.85 24.92 -8.06
C ASP A 169 -3.20 23.63 -8.82
N HIS A 170 -3.66 22.58 -8.14
CA HIS A 170 -3.87 21.24 -8.73
C HIS A 170 -5.31 20.72 -8.74
N ALA A 171 -6.20 21.32 -7.95
CA ALA A 171 -7.61 20.93 -7.85
C ALA A 171 -8.51 22.15 -7.61
N PRO A 172 -8.51 23.15 -8.51
CA PRO A 172 -9.20 24.43 -8.29
C PRO A 172 -10.70 24.24 -8.01
N GLN A 173 -11.32 23.24 -8.66
CA GLN A 173 -12.73 22.88 -8.49
C GLN A 173 -13.05 22.45 -7.05
N LEU A 174 -12.14 21.71 -6.40
CA LEU A 174 -12.24 21.34 -4.98
C LEU A 174 -11.94 22.53 -4.07
N SER A 175 -10.90 23.32 -4.39
CA SER A 175 -10.49 24.48 -3.61
C SER A 175 -11.58 25.54 -3.53
N ASN A 176 -12.27 25.78 -4.64
CA ASN A 176 -13.36 26.76 -4.75
C ASN A 176 -14.70 26.22 -4.22
N ARG A 177 -14.74 24.95 -3.80
CA ARG A 177 -15.96 24.24 -3.37
C ARG A 177 -17.05 24.21 -4.47
N GLU A 178 -16.63 24.18 -5.73
CA GLU A 178 -17.53 24.09 -6.89
C GLU A 178 -18.13 22.69 -7.01
N ILE A 179 -17.34 21.67 -6.66
CA ILE A 179 -17.75 20.25 -6.67
C ILE A 179 -17.53 19.60 -5.30
N SER A 180 -18.30 18.56 -5.00
CA SER A 180 -18.07 17.73 -3.82
C SER A 180 -16.88 16.79 -4.03
N LEU A 181 -16.35 16.23 -2.94
CA LEU A 181 -15.24 15.27 -3.00
C LEU A 181 -15.65 13.99 -3.75
N GLU A 182 -16.90 13.57 -3.57
CA GLU A 182 -17.49 12.41 -4.25
C GLU A 182 -17.67 12.67 -5.75
N ALA A 183 -18.11 13.88 -6.12
CA ALA A 183 -18.25 14.28 -7.52
C ALA A 183 -16.89 14.31 -8.22
N TYR A 184 -15.88 14.90 -7.55
CA TYR A 184 -14.50 14.89 -8.04
C TYR A 184 -14.01 13.46 -8.30
N LEU A 185 -14.28 12.52 -7.38
CA LEU A 185 -13.85 11.12 -7.51
C LEU A 185 -14.57 10.41 -8.65
N ALA A 186 -15.87 10.65 -8.79
CA ALA A 186 -16.66 10.10 -9.88
C ALA A 186 -16.12 10.56 -11.24
N GLU A 187 -15.77 11.85 -11.39
CA GLU A 187 -15.16 12.39 -12.61
C GLU A 187 -13.83 11.70 -12.93
N PHE A 188 -12.91 11.64 -11.96
CA PHE A 188 -11.61 10.98 -12.15
C PHE A 188 -11.74 9.51 -12.56
N VAL A 189 -12.65 8.78 -11.92
CA VAL A 189 -12.92 7.38 -12.23
C VAL A 189 -13.58 7.23 -13.61
N ASN A 190 -14.39 8.19 -14.05
CA ASN A 190 -14.99 8.15 -15.38
C ASN A 190 -13.97 8.44 -16.48
N GLU A 191 -13.07 9.39 -16.25
CA GLU A 191 -11.99 9.75 -17.19
C GLU A 191 -10.94 8.65 -17.30
N HIS A 192 -10.53 8.07 -16.16
CA HIS A 192 -9.40 7.15 -16.08
C HIS A 192 -9.77 5.71 -15.69
N GLY A 193 -11.07 5.37 -15.71
CA GLY A 193 -11.60 4.07 -15.26
C GLY A 193 -11.12 2.85 -16.04
N THR A 194 -10.22 3.06 -16.99
CA THR A 194 -9.57 2.03 -17.78
C THR A 194 -8.13 1.74 -17.37
N SER A 195 -7.48 2.65 -16.65
CA SER A 195 -6.07 2.56 -16.30
C SER A 195 -5.89 1.96 -14.91
N VAL A 196 -5.13 0.87 -14.80
CA VAL A 196 -4.84 0.21 -13.52
C VAL A 196 -4.24 1.17 -12.47
N PRO A 197 -3.19 1.94 -12.77
CA PRO A 197 -2.64 2.92 -11.81
C PRO A 197 -3.66 3.95 -11.29
N HIS A 198 -4.58 4.42 -12.15
CA HIS A 198 -5.61 5.38 -11.76
C HIS A 198 -6.69 4.73 -10.90
N LEU A 199 -7.06 3.48 -11.19
CA LEU A 199 -8.00 2.74 -10.34
C LEU A 199 -7.43 2.44 -8.96
N GLN A 200 -6.13 2.14 -8.86
CA GLN A 200 -5.47 2.01 -7.55
C GLN A 200 -5.49 3.32 -6.77
N ALA A 201 -5.14 4.43 -7.43
CA ALA A 201 -5.15 5.75 -6.80
C ALA A 201 -6.57 6.17 -6.36
N ALA A 202 -7.58 5.87 -7.17
CA ALA A 202 -8.98 6.10 -6.83
C ALA A 202 -9.46 5.20 -5.68
N ALA A 203 -9.01 3.93 -5.61
CA ALA A 203 -9.30 3.04 -4.50
C ALA A 203 -8.70 3.58 -3.18
N GLU A 204 -7.46 4.06 -3.18
CA GLU A 204 -6.87 4.72 -1.99
C GLU A 204 -7.64 6.00 -1.63
N ALA A 205 -8.04 6.79 -2.63
CA ALA A 205 -8.84 8.00 -2.41
C ALA A 205 -10.19 7.68 -1.75
N ILE A 206 -10.86 6.60 -2.15
CA ILE A 206 -12.10 6.13 -1.53
C ILE A 206 -11.90 5.84 -0.05
N LEU A 207 -10.81 5.16 0.31
CA LEU A 207 -10.50 4.84 1.72
C LEU A 207 -10.19 6.07 2.57
N ALA A 208 -9.75 7.15 1.93
CA ALA A 208 -9.50 8.43 2.57
C ALA A 208 -10.79 9.23 2.84
N MET A 209 -11.90 8.90 2.16
CA MET A 209 -13.19 9.56 2.37
C MET A 209 -13.82 9.15 3.72
N PRO A 210 -14.64 10.02 4.33
CA PRO A 210 -15.40 9.70 5.53
C PRO A 210 -16.63 8.85 5.16
N THR A 211 -16.43 7.58 4.84
CA THR A 211 -17.55 6.63 4.84
C THR A 211 -17.86 6.22 6.28
N GLU A 212 -19.16 6.12 6.60
CA GLU A 212 -19.61 5.53 7.85
C GLU A 212 -19.17 4.07 7.90
N GLY A 213 -18.07 3.80 8.60
CA GLY A 213 -17.58 2.45 8.82
C GLY A 213 -16.40 2.06 7.92
N GLN A 214 -15.72 1.03 8.36
CA GLN A 214 -14.49 0.48 7.78
C GLN A 214 -14.75 -0.27 6.48
N ASP A 215 -15.75 0.16 5.72
CA ASP A 215 -16.20 -0.50 4.52
C ASP A 215 -15.22 -0.24 3.38
N ILE A 216 -14.53 -1.31 2.98
CA ILE A 216 -13.60 -1.31 1.84
C ILE A 216 -14.28 -1.76 0.55
N THR A 217 -15.54 -2.19 0.62
CA THR A 217 -16.29 -2.77 -0.51
C THR A 217 -16.29 -1.85 -1.73
N PRO A 218 -16.56 -0.53 -1.62
CA PRO A 218 -16.55 0.34 -2.80
C PRO A 218 -15.17 0.44 -3.47
N ALA A 219 -14.09 0.39 -2.68
CA ALA A 219 -12.72 0.39 -3.20
C ALA A 219 -12.39 -0.95 -3.89
N LEU A 220 -12.84 -2.08 -3.33
CA LEU A 220 -12.66 -3.40 -3.92
C LEU A 220 -13.45 -3.56 -5.23
N GLU A 221 -14.71 -3.14 -5.25
CA GLU A 221 -15.56 -3.17 -6.45
C GLU A 221 -14.93 -2.34 -7.60
N LEU A 222 -14.35 -1.18 -7.28
CA LEU A 222 -13.66 -0.35 -8.27
C LEU A 222 -12.52 -1.11 -8.96
N LEU A 223 -11.76 -1.93 -8.24
CA LEU A 223 -10.64 -2.70 -8.78
C LEU A 223 -11.09 -3.84 -9.71
N THR A 224 -12.37 -4.22 -9.68
CA THR A 224 -12.92 -5.24 -10.60
C THR A 224 -13.32 -4.68 -11.95
N ARG A 225 -13.46 -3.35 -12.11
CA ARG A 225 -13.89 -2.73 -13.37
C ARG A 225 -13.06 -3.13 -14.61
N PRO A 226 -11.74 -3.36 -14.52
CA PRO A 226 -10.95 -3.84 -15.64
C PRO A 226 -11.12 -5.33 -15.95
N LEU A 227 -11.64 -6.11 -15.00
CA LEU A 227 -11.78 -7.57 -15.08
C LEU A 227 -13.02 -7.99 -15.89
N VAL A 228 -13.24 -7.35 -17.04
CA VAL A 228 -14.38 -7.65 -17.91
C VAL A 228 -14.05 -8.88 -18.75
N THR A 229 -14.91 -9.88 -18.69
CA THR A 229 -14.63 -11.19 -19.29
C THR A 229 -15.06 -11.35 -20.75
N GLU A 230 -16.02 -10.59 -21.33
CA GLU A 230 -16.36 -10.86 -22.75
C GLU A 230 -17.19 -9.86 -23.60
N SER A 231 -17.53 -8.64 -23.18
CA SER A 231 -18.51 -7.80 -23.96
C SER A 231 -18.04 -6.46 -24.52
N THR A 232 -16.82 -5.99 -24.24
CA THR A 232 -16.44 -4.59 -24.50
C THR A 232 -15.39 -4.38 -25.60
N GLY A 233 -14.98 -5.43 -26.34
CA GLY A 233 -13.95 -5.32 -27.38
C GLY A 233 -12.57 -4.92 -26.85
N ARG A 234 -12.38 -5.08 -25.53
CA ARG A 234 -11.20 -4.62 -24.81
C ARG A 234 -10.14 -5.72 -24.78
N GLN A 235 -8.87 -5.34 -24.93
CA GLN A 235 -7.78 -6.29 -24.79
C GLN A 235 -7.73 -6.82 -23.35
N PRO A 236 -7.44 -8.12 -23.15
CA PRO A 236 -7.22 -8.66 -21.82
C PRO A 236 -6.03 -7.97 -21.17
N LEU A 237 -6.07 -7.84 -19.86
CA LEU A 237 -4.99 -7.27 -19.05
C LEU A 237 -3.72 -8.11 -19.24
N SER A 238 -2.57 -7.45 -19.18
CA SER A 238 -1.31 -8.16 -18.97
C SER A 238 -1.30 -8.81 -17.59
N LEU A 239 -0.49 -9.87 -17.43
CA LEU A 239 -0.30 -10.51 -16.13
C LEU A 239 0.19 -9.51 -15.07
N SER A 240 1.06 -8.57 -15.45
CA SER A 240 1.55 -7.50 -14.56
C SER A 240 0.42 -6.59 -14.07
N GLU A 241 -0.46 -6.15 -14.96
CA GLU A 241 -1.59 -5.28 -14.60
C GLU A 241 -2.59 -6.02 -13.71
N PHE A 242 -2.89 -7.28 -14.05
CA PHE A 242 -3.74 -8.12 -13.23
C PHE A 242 -3.16 -8.35 -11.83
N MET A 243 -1.89 -8.71 -11.72
CA MET A 243 -1.22 -8.90 -10.42
C MET A 243 -1.15 -7.61 -9.62
N THR A 244 -1.07 -6.46 -10.29
CA THR A 244 -1.10 -5.14 -9.65
C THR A 244 -2.46 -4.87 -9.01
N LEU A 245 -3.57 -5.13 -9.73
CA LEU A 245 -4.92 -5.04 -9.18
C LEU A 245 -5.15 -6.04 -8.03
N TYR A 246 -4.74 -7.29 -8.23
CA TYR A 246 -4.90 -8.35 -7.22
C TYR A 246 -4.15 -8.00 -5.94
N ARG A 247 -2.88 -7.57 -6.02
CA ARG A 247 -2.11 -7.15 -4.85
C ARG A 247 -2.78 -6.01 -4.12
N THR A 248 -3.31 -5.02 -4.85
CA THR A 248 -4.06 -3.94 -4.19
C THR A 248 -5.29 -4.48 -3.48
N ALA A 249 -6.12 -5.28 -4.14
CA ALA A 249 -7.30 -5.88 -3.51
C ALA A 249 -6.94 -6.71 -2.26
N ASP A 250 -5.88 -7.53 -2.34
CA ASP A 250 -5.38 -8.34 -1.23
C ASP A 250 -4.87 -7.46 -0.07
N THR A 251 -4.13 -6.39 -0.35
CA THR A 251 -3.69 -5.44 0.68
C THR A 251 -4.86 -4.73 1.35
N LEU A 252 -5.89 -4.36 0.60
CA LEU A 252 -7.10 -3.75 1.14
C LEU A 252 -7.86 -4.72 2.04
N HIS A 253 -8.08 -5.95 1.56
CA HIS A 253 -8.71 -7.03 2.32
C HIS A 253 -7.96 -7.31 3.62
N ALA A 254 -6.63 -7.36 3.55
CA ALA A 254 -5.79 -7.58 4.73
C ALA A 254 -5.98 -6.50 5.81
N THR A 255 -6.42 -5.28 5.47
CA THR A 255 -6.69 -4.26 6.51
C THR A 255 -7.92 -4.58 7.36
N VAL A 256 -8.86 -5.39 6.85
CA VAL A 256 -10.14 -5.69 7.53
C VAL A 256 -10.34 -7.17 7.86
N ALA A 257 -9.54 -8.06 7.30
CA ALA A 257 -9.63 -9.50 7.49
C ALA A 257 -8.25 -10.16 7.55
N SER A 258 -8.20 -11.38 8.10
CA SER A 258 -6.96 -12.17 8.27
C SER A 258 -6.88 -13.37 7.34
N ASP A 259 -7.95 -13.70 6.62
CA ASP A 259 -7.98 -14.72 5.59
C ASP A 259 -7.42 -14.19 4.26
N ASN A 260 -7.08 -15.12 3.37
CA ASN A 260 -6.60 -14.78 2.04
C ASN A 260 -7.77 -14.22 1.20
N PHE A 261 -7.56 -13.11 0.50
CA PHE A 261 -8.61 -12.46 -0.29
C PHE A 261 -9.27 -13.42 -1.30
N LEU A 262 -8.50 -14.27 -1.99
CA LEU A 262 -9.04 -15.22 -2.97
C LEU A 262 -9.76 -16.42 -2.33
N LYS A 263 -9.63 -16.60 -1.01
CA LYS A 263 -10.38 -17.61 -0.25
C LYS A 263 -11.55 -17.00 0.54
N SER A 264 -11.72 -15.69 0.47
CA SER A 264 -12.82 -15.00 1.13
C SER A 264 -14.13 -15.31 0.40
N ASN A 265 -15.25 -15.16 1.12
CA ASN A 265 -16.58 -15.27 0.52
C ASN A 265 -17.03 -13.98 -0.17
N GLU A 266 -16.11 -13.04 -0.42
CA GLU A 266 -16.46 -11.78 -1.07
C GLU A 266 -16.79 -11.99 -2.55
N PRO A 267 -17.86 -11.37 -3.07
CA PRO A 267 -18.21 -11.48 -4.49
C PRO A 267 -17.10 -10.94 -5.40
N VAL A 268 -16.38 -9.92 -4.92
CA VAL A 268 -15.22 -9.32 -5.59
C VAL A 268 -14.13 -10.37 -5.82
N ALA A 269 -13.84 -11.24 -4.85
CA ALA A 269 -12.83 -12.29 -4.99
C ALA A 269 -13.15 -13.27 -6.13
N GLN A 270 -14.44 -13.59 -6.32
CA GLN A 270 -14.89 -14.46 -7.41
C GLN A 270 -14.64 -13.87 -8.80
N HIS A 271 -14.71 -12.54 -8.94
CA HIS A 271 -14.35 -11.87 -10.20
C HIS A 271 -12.86 -12.04 -10.53
N PHE A 272 -11.97 -11.92 -9.53
CA PHE A 272 -10.54 -12.16 -9.71
C PHE A 272 -10.23 -13.61 -10.08
N ILE A 273 -10.86 -14.58 -9.40
CA ILE A 273 -10.68 -16.02 -9.67
C ILE A 273 -11.15 -16.37 -11.08
N SER A 274 -12.34 -15.92 -11.46
CA SER A 274 -12.92 -16.17 -12.78
C SER A 274 -12.03 -15.61 -13.90
N TYR A 275 -11.60 -14.34 -13.75
CA TYR A 275 -10.71 -13.69 -14.72
C TYR A 275 -9.36 -14.41 -14.84
N ALA A 276 -8.75 -14.77 -13.70
CA ALA A 276 -7.46 -15.48 -13.68
C ALA A 276 -7.57 -16.86 -14.33
N SER A 277 -8.65 -17.59 -14.08
CA SER A 277 -8.88 -18.93 -14.66
C SER A 277 -9.05 -18.86 -16.17
N GLN A 278 -9.69 -17.82 -16.69
CA GLN A 278 -9.91 -17.63 -18.12
C GLN A 278 -8.66 -17.16 -18.87
N HIS A 279 -7.93 -16.19 -18.32
CA HIS A 279 -6.83 -15.52 -19.03
C HIS A 279 -5.42 -15.98 -18.62
N PHE A 280 -5.27 -16.55 -17.42
CA PHE A 280 -3.98 -17.01 -16.87
C PHE A 280 -4.03 -18.44 -16.31
N PRO A 281 -4.56 -19.43 -17.05
CA PRO A 281 -4.80 -20.79 -16.55
C PRO A 281 -3.53 -21.56 -16.12
N LEU A 282 -2.34 -21.07 -16.52
CA LEU A 282 -1.06 -21.71 -16.21
C LEU A 282 -0.32 -21.06 -15.03
N ALA A 283 -0.79 -19.93 -14.51
CA ALA A 283 -0.16 -19.23 -13.41
C ALA A 283 -0.26 -20.08 -12.13
N SER A 284 0.88 -20.46 -11.57
CA SER A 284 0.98 -21.38 -10.43
C SER A 284 0.24 -20.88 -9.18
N GLU A 285 0.15 -19.57 -9.02
CA GLU A 285 -0.55 -18.90 -7.92
C GLU A 285 -2.06 -19.17 -7.92
N PHE A 286 -2.63 -19.52 -9.08
CA PHE A 286 -4.08 -19.78 -9.26
C PHE A 286 -4.42 -21.25 -9.47
N LYS A 287 -3.42 -22.15 -9.56
CA LYS A 287 -3.65 -23.60 -9.75
C LYS A 287 -4.23 -24.32 -8.52
N GLN A 288 -4.21 -23.68 -7.35
CA GLN A 288 -4.65 -24.25 -6.08
C GLN A 288 -5.94 -23.59 -5.54
N LEU A 289 -6.51 -22.65 -6.27
CA LEU A 289 -7.84 -22.08 -6.04
C LEU A 289 -8.88 -22.91 -6.79
#